data_AF-A0A8T5RMH3-F1
#
_entry.id   AF-A0A8T5RMH3-F1
#
_cell.length_a   1.000
_cell.length_b   1.000
_cell.length_c   1.000
_cell.angle_alpha   90.00
_cell.angle_beta   90.00
_cell.angle_gamma   90.00
#
_symmetry.space_group_name_H-M   'P 1'
#
loop_
_entity.id
_entity.type
_entity.pdbx_description
1 polymer ?
#
loop_
_entity_poly.entity_id
_entity_poly.type
_entity_poly.pdbx_seq_one_letter_code
_entity_poly.pdbx_strand_id
1 'polypeptide(L)'
;MWLGKFLDFEEDLKNLKVKIKEEIFNNIKKSRLTPLEFTIIENIFNSKQLSGYDLIKNLNKHFAGTWEAQSGTIYPILTNLEKDGFLKAQKVKSPIGPLRKVYSLSKAGEELLMHKVNKNYLDQLKFIENFLVELSSIYVHSFPLEEKREKIEEIRIALKDTLKNVMDIIPIALEFRTVCYKCGSELSREVTYCPDCGVSLFTNIENKEV
;
A
#
# COMPACT_ATOMS: atom_id res chain seq x y z
N MET A 1 -43.01 1.78 26.81
CA MET A 1 -43.28 1.79 25.36
C MET A 1 -42.60 0.57 24.74
N TRP A 2 -43.35 -0.52 24.51
CA TRP A 2 -42.83 -1.87 24.19
C TRP A 2 -42.06 -1.93 22.86
N LEU A 3 -42.37 -1.02 21.92
CA LEU A 3 -41.71 -0.91 20.62
C LEU A 3 -40.30 -0.32 20.66
N GLY A 4 -39.96 0.50 21.67
CA GLY A 4 -38.68 1.21 21.73
C GLY A 4 -37.48 0.29 21.99
N LYS A 5 -37.64 -0.72 22.86
CA LYS A 5 -36.60 -1.73 23.12
C LYS A 5 -36.50 -2.81 22.04
N PHE A 6 -37.59 -3.06 21.31
CA PHE A 6 -37.61 -4.06 20.22
C PHE A 6 -36.93 -3.54 18.94
N LEU A 7 -36.91 -2.22 18.72
CA LEU A 7 -36.27 -1.58 17.58
C LEU A 7 -34.86 -1.04 17.91
N ASP A 8 -34.39 -1.24 19.14
CA ASP A 8 -33.03 -0.92 19.57
C ASP A 8 -32.11 -2.09 19.20
N PHE A 9 -31.50 -1.99 18.02
CA PHE A 9 -30.59 -2.99 17.48
C PHE A 9 -29.13 -2.72 17.80
N GLU A 10 -28.78 -1.81 18.73
CA GLU A 10 -27.38 -1.50 18.97
C GLU A 10 -26.56 -2.73 19.39
N GLU A 11 -27.14 -3.56 20.28
CA GLU A 11 -26.51 -4.79 20.75
C GLU A 11 -26.51 -5.87 19.66
N ASP A 12 -27.61 -6.02 18.93
CA ASP A 12 -27.68 -6.92 17.76
C ASP A 12 -26.66 -6.56 16.69
N LEU A 13 -26.49 -5.27 16.38
CA LEU A 13 -25.50 -4.75 15.43
C LEU A 13 -24.08 -4.96 15.94
N LYS A 14 -23.82 -4.79 17.24
CA LYS A 14 -22.50 -5.10 17.84
C LYS A 14 -22.20 -6.60 17.72
N ASN A 15 -23.14 -7.45 18.10
CA ASN A 15 -23.01 -8.91 18.03
C ASN A 15 -22.85 -9.38 16.59
N LEU A 16 -23.63 -8.83 15.67
CA LEU A 16 -23.54 -9.13 14.24
C LEU A 16 -22.19 -8.66 13.68
N LYS A 17 -21.67 -7.48 14.07
CA LYS A 17 -20.33 -7.03 13.68
C LYS A 17 -19.23 -7.94 14.22
N VAL A 18 -19.35 -8.44 15.45
CA VAL A 18 -18.40 -9.41 16.02
C VAL A 18 -18.45 -10.72 15.23
N LYS A 19 -19.65 -11.27 15.00
CA LYS A 19 -19.85 -12.51 14.25
C LYS A 19 -19.39 -12.39 12.79
N ILE A 20 -19.70 -11.29 12.11
CA ILE A 20 -19.22 -11.00 10.76
C ILE A 20 -17.69 -10.93 10.74
N LYS A 21 -17.06 -10.29 11.75
CA LYS A 21 -15.60 -10.27 11.85
C LYS A 21 -15.04 -11.68 12.01
N GLU A 22 -15.59 -12.50 12.90
CA GLU A 22 -15.19 -13.90 13.06
C GLU A 22 -15.30 -14.68 11.74
N GLU A 23 -16.44 -14.59 11.06
CA GLU A 23 -16.66 -15.23 9.77
C GLU A 23 -15.67 -14.77 8.68
N ILE A 24 -15.38 -13.47 8.63
CA ILE A 24 -14.39 -12.90 7.71
C ILE A 24 -13.01 -13.51 7.98
N PHE A 25 -12.60 -13.62 9.25
CA PHE A 25 -11.26 -14.07 9.62
C PHE A 25 -11.09 -15.60 9.69
N ASN A 26 -12.17 -16.40 9.62
CA ASN A 26 -12.11 -17.87 9.67
C ASN A 26 -11.17 -18.51 8.63
N ASN A 27 -10.97 -17.85 7.49
CA ASN A 27 -10.09 -18.35 6.43
C ASN A 27 -8.63 -17.93 6.57
N ILE A 28 -8.29 -17.07 7.55
CA ILE A 28 -6.91 -16.66 7.81
C ILE A 28 -6.18 -17.77 8.56
N LYS A 29 -5.19 -18.37 7.90
CA LYS A 29 -4.44 -19.51 8.45
C LYS A 29 -3.12 -19.12 9.10
N LYS A 30 -2.58 -17.96 8.74
CA LYS A 30 -1.28 -17.47 9.21
C LYS A 30 -1.46 -16.26 10.12
N SER A 31 -0.76 -16.25 11.25
CA SER A 31 -0.85 -15.17 12.26
C SER A 31 0.28 -14.14 12.19
N ARG A 32 1.31 -14.38 11.38
CA ARG A 32 2.49 -13.50 11.23
C ARG A 32 2.88 -13.33 9.77
N LEU A 33 3.05 -12.10 9.33
CA LEU A 33 3.57 -11.76 8.00
C LEU A 33 5.05 -11.38 8.11
N THR A 34 5.83 -11.73 7.10
CA THR A 34 7.18 -11.17 6.90
C THR A 34 7.10 -9.73 6.37
N PRO A 35 8.17 -8.93 6.46
CA PRO A 35 8.19 -7.60 5.87
C PRO A 35 7.83 -7.61 4.38
N LEU A 36 8.39 -8.54 3.59
CA LEU A 36 8.11 -8.65 2.16
C LEU A 36 6.65 -9.05 1.87
N GLU A 37 6.08 -9.97 2.65
CA GLU A 37 4.66 -10.32 2.54
C GLU A 37 3.74 -9.12 2.81
N PHE A 38 4.09 -8.32 3.83
CA PHE A 38 3.36 -7.10 4.16
C PHE A 38 3.46 -6.07 3.03
N THR A 39 4.66 -5.81 2.50
CA THR A 39 4.86 -4.92 1.35
C THR A 39 4.09 -5.36 0.10
N ILE A 40 4.01 -6.67 -0.16
CA ILE A 40 3.21 -7.21 -1.27
C ILE A 40 1.72 -6.90 -1.08
N ILE A 41 1.21 -7.12 0.13
CA ILE A 41 -0.19 -6.83 0.48
C ILE A 41 -0.49 -5.33 0.35
N GLU A 42 0.41 -4.44 0.79
CA GLU A 42 0.27 -2.99 0.62
C GLU A 42 0.23 -2.59 -0.85
N ASN A 43 1.10 -3.17 -1.69
CA ASN A 43 1.14 -2.86 -3.11
C ASN A 43 -0.16 -3.27 -3.83
N ILE A 44 -0.72 -4.43 -3.46
CA ILE A 44 -2.01 -4.91 -3.96
C ILE A 44 -3.16 -4.06 -3.42
N PHE A 45 -3.13 -3.64 -2.15
CA PHE A 45 -4.14 -2.74 -1.56
C PHE A 45 -4.26 -1.44 -2.34
N ASN A 46 -3.11 -0.78 -2.56
CA ASN A 46 -3.06 0.46 -3.31
C ASN A 46 -3.56 0.20 -4.74
N SER A 47 -3.08 -0.84 -5.41
CA SER A 47 -3.45 -1.11 -6.80
C SER A 47 -4.85 -1.69 -7.01
N LYS A 48 -5.58 -2.03 -5.93
CA LYS A 48 -6.84 -2.79 -5.88
C LYS A 48 -6.74 -4.23 -6.42
N GLN A 49 -6.09 -4.42 -7.56
CA GLN A 49 -5.77 -5.73 -8.14
C GLN A 49 -4.50 -5.65 -8.99
N LEU A 50 -3.66 -6.69 -8.97
CA LEU A 50 -2.44 -6.76 -9.78
C LEU A 50 -2.17 -8.18 -10.30
N SER A 51 -1.56 -8.28 -11.48
CA SER A 51 -0.91 -9.53 -11.88
C SER A 51 0.42 -9.71 -11.14
N GLY A 52 0.91 -10.95 -11.05
CA GLY A 52 2.23 -11.19 -10.44
C GLY A 52 3.38 -10.49 -11.19
N TYR A 53 3.25 -10.34 -12.50
CA TYR A 53 4.19 -9.57 -13.32
C TYR A 53 4.16 -8.08 -12.98
N ASP A 54 2.97 -7.49 -12.90
CA ASP A 54 2.82 -6.06 -12.55
C ASP A 54 3.33 -5.78 -11.13
N LEU A 55 3.09 -6.71 -10.20
CA LEU A 55 3.63 -6.63 -8.85
C LEU A 55 5.17 -6.64 -8.84
N ILE A 56 5.81 -7.54 -9.57
CA ILE A 56 7.28 -7.57 -9.69
C ILE A 56 7.81 -6.24 -10.21
N LYS A 57 7.19 -5.71 -11.27
CA LYS A 57 7.56 -4.41 -11.84
C LYS A 57 7.40 -3.27 -10.84
N ASN A 58 6.31 -3.25 -10.09
CA ASN A 58 6.06 -2.25 -9.05
C ASN A 58 7.08 -2.34 -7.91
N LEU A 59 7.39 -3.55 -7.43
CA LEU A 59 8.37 -3.77 -6.36
C LEU A 59 9.77 -3.33 -6.80
N ASN A 60 10.20 -3.69 -8.02
CA ASN A 60 11.50 -3.26 -8.53
C ASN A 60 11.62 -1.74 -8.62
N LYS A 61 10.53 -1.04 -8.97
CA LYS A 61 10.49 0.42 -8.90
C LYS A 61 10.54 0.93 -7.46
N HIS A 62 9.80 0.30 -6.56
CA HIS A 62 9.71 0.69 -5.14
C HIS A 62 11.04 0.55 -4.39
N PHE A 63 11.80 -0.52 -4.63
CA PHE A 63 13.07 -0.78 -3.96
C PHE A 63 14.26 -0.01 -4.54
N ALA A 64 14.06 0.81 -5.59
CA ALA A 64 15.07 1.72 -6.14
C ALA A 64 16.45 1.08 -6.39
N GLY A 65 16.48 -0.18 -6.81
CA GLY A 65 17.71 -0.94 -7.08
C GLY A 65 18.44 -1.51 -5.86
N THR A 66 17.94 -1.30 -4.64
CA THR A 66 18.51 -1.89 -3.40
C THR A 66 18.18 -3.38 -3.25
N TRP A 67 17.11 -3.83 -3.90
CA TRP A 67 16.69 -5.22 -3.97
C TRP A 67 15.89 -5.46 -5.24
N GLU A 68 16.03 -6.66 -5.82
CA GLU A 68 15.32 -7.07 -7.03
C GLU A 68 14.31 -8.19 -6.73
N ALA A 69 13.05 -7.93 -7.05
CA ALA A 69 11.95 -8.86 -6.95
C ALA A 69 12.06 -9.95 -8.04
N GLN A 70 12.49 -11.14 -7.62
CA GLN A 70 12.61 -12.30 -8.50
C GLN A 70 11.29 -13.10 -8.57
N SER A 71 10.96 -13.60 -9.75
CA SER A 71 9.76 -14.42 -9.98
C SER A 71 9.71 -15.65 -9.05
N GLY A 72 10.87 -16.31 -8.86
CA GLY A 72 11.03 -17.44 -7.95
C GLY A 72 10.77 -17.14 -6.47
N THR A 73 10.71 -15.86 -6.09
CA THR A 73 10.34 -15.41 -4.73
C THR A 73 8.88 -14.93 -4.68
N ILE A 74 8.47 -14.10 -5.64
CA ILE A 74 7.16 -13.45 -5.60
C ILE A 74 5.99 -14.43 -5.81
N TYR A 75 6.10 -15.33 -6.80
CA TYR A 75 4.98 -16.25 -7.09
C TYR A 75 4.69 -17.26 -5.98
N PRO A 76 5.71 -17.86 -5.31
CA PRO A 76 5.46 -18.67 -4.12
C PRO A 76 4.79 -17.89 -2.98
N ILE A 77 5.22 -16.65 -2.73
CA ILE A 77 4.61 -15.81 -1.68
C ILE A 77 3.14 -15.52 -2.01
N LEU A 78 2.82 -15.13 -3.25
CA LEU A 78 1.44 -14.90 -3.68
C LEU A 78 0.56 -16.14 -3.48
N THR A 79 1.09 -17.32 -3.82
CA THR A 79 0.39 -18.60 -3.65
C THR A 79 0.12 -18.89 -2.17
N ASN A 80 1.09 -18.63 -1.29
CA ASN A 80 0.92 -18.81 0.15
C ASN A 80 -0.08 -17.81 0.75
N LEU A 81 0.01 -16.53 0.39
CA LEU A 81 -0.92 -15.50 0.86
C LEU A 81 -2.37 -15.75 0.40
N GLU A 82 -2.56 -16.31 -0.79
CA GLU A 82 -3.87 -16.80 -1.24
C GLU A 82 -4.34 -17.99 -0.41
N LYS A 83 -3.48 -19.01 -0.23
CA LYS A 83 -3.80 -20.21 0.57
C LYS A 83 -4.13 -19.87 2.03
N ASP A 84 -3.47 -18.85 2.57
CA ASP A 84 -3.61 -18.36 3.93
C ASP A 84 -4.75 -17.34 4.09
N GLY A 85 -5.51 -17.07 3.01
CA GLY A 85 -6.74 -16.29 3.05
C GLY A 85 -6.57 -14.77 3.00
N PHE A 86 -5.35 -14.25 2.85
CA PHE A 86 -5.09 -12.81 2.70
C PHE A 86 -5.49 -12.31 1.33
N LEU A 87 -5.26 -13.11 0.29
CA LEU A 87 -5.54 -12.75 -1.10
C LEU A 87 -6.66 -13.60 -1.69
N LYS A 88 -7.28 -13.05 -2.73
CA LYS A 88 -8.10 -13.77 -3.69
C LYS A 88 -7.42 -13.68 -5.05
N ALA A 89 -7.63 -14.68 -5.89
CA ALA A 89 -7.16 -14.63 -7.26
C ALA A 89 -8.28 -14.90 -8.27
N GLN A 90 -8.17 -14.23 -9.42
CA GLN A 90 -9.09 -14.40 -10.54
C GLN A 90 -8.30 -14.57 -11.84
N LYS A 91 -8.84 -15.40 -12.75
CA LYS A 91 -8.33 -15.51 -14.11
C LYS A 91 -9.05 -14.48 -14.97
N VAL A 92 -8.29 -13.56 -15.55
CA VAL A 92 -8.81 -12.50 -16.42
C VAL A 92 -8.29 -12.71 -17.83
N LYS A 93 -9.09 -12.32 -18.83
CA LYS A 93 -8.62 -12.30 -20.22
C LYS A 93 -7.43 -11.36 -20.34
N SER A 94 -6.36 -11.84 -20.97
CA SER A 94 -5.24 -10.99 -21.35
C SER A 94 -5.59 -10.26 -22.64
N PRO A 95 -5.10 -9.03 -22.85
CA PRO A 95 -5.24 -8.33 -24.13
C PRO A 95 -4.68 -9.15 -25.30
N ILE A 96 -3.59 -9.88 -25.05
CA ILE A 96 -2.94 -10.81 -25.98
C ILE A 96 -2.47 -12.03 -25.17
N GLY A 97 -2.74 -13.24 -25.66
CA GLY A 97 -2.26 -14.49 -25.06
C GLY A 97 -3.19 -15.14 -24.02
N PRO A 98 -2.70 -16.09 -23.21
CA PRO A 98 -3.52 -16.91 -22.31
C PRO A 98 -4.09 -16.08 -21.15
N LEU A 99 -5.10 -16.62 -20.45
CA LEU A 99 -5.67 -15.99 -19.26
C LEU A 99 -4.58 -15.65 -18.23
N ARG A 100 -4.58 -14.42 -17.72
CA ARG A 100 -3.67 -13.98 -16.65
C ARG A 100 -4.33 -14.12 -15.29
N LYS A 101 -3.55 -14.54 -14.29
CA LYS A 101 -3.98 -14.54 -12.89
C LYS A 101 -3.72 -13.16 -12.28
N VAL A 102 -4.76 -12.53 -11.76
CA VAL A 102 -4.65 -11.29 -10.96
C VAL A 102 -5.02 -11.59 -9.52
N TYR A 103 -4.40 -10.85 -8.61
CA TYR A 103 -4.58 -10.96 -7.17
C TYR A 103 -5.20 -9.67 -6.64
N SER A 104 -6.13 -9.82 -5.71
CA SER A 104 -6.71 -8.75 -4.91
C SER A 104 -6.74 -9.16 -3.44
N LEU A 105 -6.90 -8.22 -2.52
CA LEU A 105 -7.08 -8.56 -1.12
C LEU A 105 -8.43 -9.25 -0.90
N SER A 106 -8.42 -10.26 -0.03
CA SER A 106 -9.66 -10.73 0.56
C SER A 106 -10.21 -9.68 1.53
N LYS A 107 -11.49 -9.79 1.90
CA LYS A 107 -12.07 -8.87 2.88
C LYS A 107 -11.32 -8.93 4.22
N ALA A 108 -10.87 -10.12 4.62
CA ALA A 108 -10.06 -10.32 5.82
C ALA A 108 -8.68 -9.68 5.69
N GLY A 109 -8.01 -9.87 4.54
CA GLY A 109 -6.70 -9.27 4.28
C GLY A 109 -6.74 -7.75 4.31
N GLU A 110 -7.79 -7.15 3.74
CA GLU A 110 -8.00 -5.69 3.74
C GLU A 110 -8.23 -5.14 5.16
N GLU A 111 -9.15 -5.72 5.92
CA GLU A 111 -9.45 -5.30 7.30
C GLU A 111 -8.22 -5.46 8.22
N LEU A 112 -7.45 -6.55 8.06
CA LEU A 112 -6.23 -6.78 8.82
C LEU A 112 -5.16 -5.74 8.49
N LEU A 113 -4.95 -5.45 7.21
CA LEU A 113 -3.98 -4.44 6.77
C LEU A 113 -4.35 -3.08 7.35
N MET A 114 -5.59 -2.62 7.14
CA MET A 114 -6.06 -1.33 7.65
C MET A 114 -5.93 -1.24 9.17
N HIS A 115 -6.34 -2.29 9.90
CA HIS A 115 -6.20 -2.32 11.35
C HIS A 115 -4.73 -2.22 11.80
N LYS A 116 -3.83 -2.95 11.15
CA LYS A 116 -2.40 -2.95 11.48
C LYS A 116 -1.73 -1.62 11.15
N VAL A 117 -2.01 -1.03 9.99
CA VAL A 117 -1.48 0.28 9.61
C VAL A 117 -2.00 1.35 10.57
N ASN A 118 -3.32 1.44 10.78
CA ASN A 118 -3.92 2.44 11.67
C ASN A 118 -3.38 2.37 13.09
N LYS A 119 -3.19 1.16 13.63
CA LYS A 119 -2.70 0.97 14.99
C LYS A 119 -1.26 1.45 15.18
N ASN A 120 -0.40 1.27 14.18
CA ASN A 120 1.04 1.45 14.35
C ASN A 120 1.61 2.63 13.52
N TYR A 121 0.77 3.40 12.82
CA TYR A 121 1.22 4.43 11.88
C TYR A 121 2.19 5.44 12.51
N LEU A 122 1.84 6.00 13.67
CA LEU A 122 2.70 6.97 14.36
C LEU A 122 3.99 6.34 14.88
N ASP A 123 3.93 5.10 15.38
CA ASP A 123 5.10 4.36 15.84
C ASP A 123 6.05 4.06 14.68
N GLN A 124 5.52 3.73 13.50
CA GLN A 124 6.30 3.53 12.28
C GLN A 124 6.97 4.82 11.81
N LEU A 125 6.26 5.96 11.84
CA LEU A 125 6.86 7.26 11.55
C LEU A 125 8.02 7.56 12.51
N LYS A 126 7.83 7.29 13.81
CA LYS A 126 8.89 7.52 14.79
C LYS A 126 10.08 6.60 14.58
N PHE A 127 9.85 5.34 14.22
CA PHE A 127 10.90 4.41 13.84
C PHE A 127 11.71 4.92 12.65
N ILE A 128 11.05 5.38 11.58
CA ILE A 128 11.71 5.93 10.39
C ILE A 128 12.54 7.17 10.76
N GLU A 129 11.99 8.08 11.57
CA GLU A 129 12.72 9.25 12.07
C GLU A 129 14.01 8.85 12.78
N ASN A 130 13.92 7.94 13.76
CA ASN A 130 15.08 7.46 14.50
C ASN A 130 16.09 6.76 13.58
N PHE A 131 15.60 5.94 12.65
CA PHE A 131 16.44 5.22 11.68
C PHE A 131 17.23 6.18 10.77
N LEU A 132 16.57 7.23 10.27
CA LEU A 132 17.20 8.24 9.44
C LEU A 132 18.24 9.05 10.24
N VAL A 133 18.00 9.34 11.51
CA VAL A 133 18.98 10.00 12.39
C VAL A 133 20.25 9.15 12.54
N GLU A 134 20.10 7.86 12.83
CA GLU A 134 21.24 6.95 12.98
C GLU A 134 22.02 6.79 11.67
N LEU A 135 21.34 6.58 10.54
CA LEU A 135 21.99 6.50 9.23
C LEU A 135 22.73 7.79 8.87
N SER A 136 22.11 8.95 9.12
CA SER A 136 22.72 10.26 8.87
C SER A 136 23.96 10.45 9.72
N SER A 137 23.91 10.04 10.99
CA SER A 137 25.07 10.07 11.89
C SER A 137 26.21 9.22 11.33
N ILE A 138 25.95 7.96 10.97
CA ILE A 138 26.96 7.06 10.40
C ILE A 138 27.54 7.63 9.11
N TYR A 139 26.69 8.12 8.20
CA TYR A 139 27.12 8.72 6.94
C TYR A 139 28.08 9.89 7.18
N VAL A 140 27.73 10.86 8.03
CA VAL A 140 28.61 12.00 8.34
C VAL A 140 29.94 11.54 8.96
N HIS A 141 29.92 10.53 9.84
CA HIS A 141 31.12 10.02 10.48
C HIS A 141 32.06 9.27 9.53
N SER A 142 31.58 8.84 8.36
CA SER A 142 32.41 8.19 7.34
C SER A 142 33.30 9.14 6.52
N PHE A 143 33.19 10.46 6.71
CA PHE A 143 33.99 11.47 5.99
C PHE A 143 35.04 12.16 6.89
N PRO A 144 36.13 12.71 6.31
CA PRO A 144 37.11 13.54 7.02
C PRO A 144 36.50 14.77 7.70
N LEU A 145 37.14 15.28 8.75
CA LEU A 145 36.60 16.36 9.59
C LEU A 145 36.30 17.63 8.78
N GLU A 146 37.16 17.96 7.82
CA GLU A 146 37.03 19.10 6.91
C GLU A 146 35.76 19.04 6.04
N GLU A 147 35.27 17.85 5.69
CA GLU A 147 34.11 17.64 4.82
C GLU A 147 32.79 17.50 5.61
N LYS A 148 32.84 17.19 6.91
CA LYS A 148 31.63 16.87 7.71
C LYS A 148 30.59 17.99 7.67
N ARG A 149 31.02 19.25 7.70
CA ARG A 149 30.10 20.40 7.68
C ARG A 149 29.31 20.46 6.38
N GLU A 150 29.96 20.19 5.26
CA GLU A 150 29.33 20.13 3.94
C GLU A 150 28.33 18.96 3.88
N LYS A 151 28.75 17.77 4.33
CA LYS A 151 27.88 16.57 4.34
C LYS A 151 26.65 16.70 5.24
N ILE A 152 26.78 17.36 6.39
CA ILE A 152 25.63 17.68 7.24
C ILE A 152 24.60 18.51 6.49
N GLU A 153 25.04 19.50 5.72
CA GLU A 153 24.12 20.38 5.00
C GLU A 153 23.49 19.69 3.79
N GLU A 154 24.27 18.88 3.06
CA GLU A 154 23.77 18.01 1.98
C GLU A 154 22.64 17.10 2.47
N ILE A 155 22.83 16.42 3.61
CA ILE A 155 21.80 15.56 4.20
C ILE A 155 20.56 16.35 4.61
N ARG A 156 20.72 17.52 5.22
CA ARG A 156 19.57 18.34 5.66
C ARG A 156 18.69 18.75 4.49
N ILE A 157 19.31 19.16 3.39
CA ILE A 157 18.60 19.52 2.16
C ILE A 157 17.88 18.28 1.62
N ALA A 158 18.58 17.16 1.48
CA ALA A 158 18.00 15.91 0.97
C ALA A 158 16.82 15.40 1.81
N LEU A 159 16.92 15.45 3.14
CA LEU A 159 15.84 15.05 4.05
C LEU A 159 14.63 15.99 3.96
N LYS A 160 14.86 17.30 3.86
CA LYS A 160 13.80 18.30 3.69
C LYS A 160 13.04 18.08 2.38
N ASP A 161 13.76 17.88 1.28
CA ASP A 161 13.16 17.63 -0.02
C ASP A 161 12.43 16.28 -0.05
N THR A 162 12.98 15.27 0.61
CA THR A 162 12.31 13.96 0.76
C THR A 162 10.98 14.09 1.51
N LEU A 163 10.96 14.76 2.67
CA LEU A 163 9.73 14.98 3.43
C LEU A 163 8.71 15.82 2.65
N LYS A 164 9.17 16.83 1.92
CA LYS A 164 8.32 17.62 1.02
C LYS A 164 7.68 16.72 -0.03
N ASN A 165 8.47 15.90 -0.74
CA ASN A 165 7.96 14.97 -1.74
C ASN A 165 6.94 13.99 -1.15
N VAL A 166 7.16 13.48 0.07
CA VAL A 166 6.19 12.61 0.75
C VAL A 166 4.88 13.35 1.00
N MET A 167 4.93 14.58 1.55
CA MET A 167 3.73 15.39 1.77
C MET A 167 3.00 15.71 0.47
N ASP A 168 3.74 15.99 -0.59
CA ASP A 168 3.17 16.30 -1.90
C ASP A 168 2.44 15.07 -2.47
N ILE A 169 3.00 13.85 -2.36
CA ILE A 169 2.43 12.57 -2.84
C ILE A 169 1.19 12.13 -2.05
N ILE A 170 1.09 12.45 -0.77
CA ILE A 170 -0.08 12.09 0.02
C ILE A 170 -1.29 12.84 -0.54
N PRO A 171 -2.34 12.14 -1.02
CA PRO A 171 -3.45 12.79 -1.70
C PRO A 171 -4.22 13.71 -0.74
N ILE A 172 -4.36 14.98 -1.11
CA ILE A 172 -5.09 16.00 -0.34
C ILE A 172 -6.63 15.87 -0.51
N ALA A 173 -7.10 15.19 -1.57
CA ALA A 173 -8.53 15.13 -1.92
C ALA A 173 -9.14 13.72 -1.74
N LEU A 174 -10.35 13.70 -1.16
CA LEU A 174 -11.26 12.55 -1.08
C LEU A 174 -12.08 12.35 -2.38
N GLU A 175 -11.90 13.19 -3.40
CA GLU A 175 -12.75 13.24 -4.60
C GLU A 175 -12.11 12.55 -5.81
N PHE A 176 -12.85 11.62 -6.42
CA PHE A 176 -12.44 10.83 -7.58
C PHE A 176 -12.57 11.62 -8.89
N ARG A 177 -11.55 11.55 -9.76
CA ARG A 177 -11.63 12.01 -11.16
C ARG A 177 -12.42 10.99 -12.00
N THR A 178 -13.30 11.47 -12.88
CA THR A 178 -14.05 10.64 -13.85
C THR A 178 -13.28 10.34 -15.13
N VAL A 179 -12.12 10.96 -15.33
CA VAL A 179 -11.26 10.79 -16.51
C VAL A 179 -9.79 10.70 -16.08
N CYS A 180 -9.04 9.80 -16.71
CA CYS A 180 -7.61 9.63 -16.48
C CYS A 180 -6.81 10.84 -16.99
N TYR A 181 -6.08 11.51 -16.11
CA TYR A 181 -5.26 12.68 -16.47
C TYR A 181 -4.10 12.35 -17.42
N LYS A 182 -3.67 11.08 -17.51
CA LYS A 182 -2.53 10.67 -18.34
C LYS A 182 -2.95 10.24 -19.74
N CYS A 183 -4.00 9.44 -19.87
CA CYS A 183 -4.39 8.84 -21.14
C CYS A 183 -5.80 9.22 -21.62
N GLY A 184 -6.54 10.00 -20.84
CA GLY A 184 -7.86 10.48 -21.23
C GLY A 184 -8.98 9.45 -21.14
N SER A 185 -8.73 8.23 -20.66
CA SER A 185 -9.75 7.20 -20.52
C SER A 185 -10.84 7.59 -19.54
N GLU A 186 -12.10 7.33 -19.88
CA GLU A 186 -13.22 7.41 -18.94
C GLU A 186 -13.06 6.36 -17.84
N LEU A 187 -13.28 6.80 -16.59
CA LEU A 187 -13.07 6.00 -15.40
C LEU A 187 -14.43 5.65 -14.79
N SER A 188 -14.59 4.39 -14.42
CA SER A 188 -15.68 3.99 -13.53
C SER A 188 -15.48 4.64 -12.15
N ARG A 189 -16.58 4.94 -11.45
CA ARG A 189 -16.47 5.40 -10.05
C ARG A 189 -15.71 4.33 -9.26
N GLU A 190 -14.72 4.76 -8.47
CA GLU A 190 -13.89 3.93 -7.56
C GLU A 190 -12.64 3.24 -8.12
N VAL A 191 -12.05 3.70 -9.24
CA VAL A 191 -10.74 3.16 -9.69
C VAL A 191 -9.54 3.96 -9.15
N THR A 192 -8.57 3.25 -8.57
CA THR A 192 -7.36 3.83 -7.96
C THR A 192 -6.22 4.00 -8.96
N TYR A 193 -6.24 3.18 -10.00
CA TYR A 193 -5.33 3.25 -11.13
C TYR A 193 -6.16 3.25 -12.41
N CYS A 194 -5.68 3.95 -13.42
CA CYS A 194 -6.30 3.89 -14.73
C CYS A 194 -6.15 2.47 -15.29
N PRO A 195 -7.25 1.79 -15.66
CA PRO A 195 -7.21 0.42 -16.17
C PRO A 195 -6.44 0.31 -17.50
N ASP A 196 -6.36 1.41 -18.26
CA ASP A 196 -5.75 1.40 -19.60
C ASP A 196 -4.25 1.71 -19.58
N CYS A 197 -3.82 2.69 -18.77
CA CYS A 197 -2.41 3.11 -18.76
C CYS A 197 -1.68 2.84 -17.44
N GLY A 198 -2.39 2.34 -16.41
CA GLY A 198 -1.82 2.01 -15.10
C GLY A 198 -1.35 3.22 -14.29
N VAL A 199 -1.74 4.45 -14.66
CA VAL A 199 -1.39 5.64 -13.87
C VAL A 199 -2.21 5.70 -12.59
N SER A 200 -1.58 6.09 -11.48
CA SER A 200 -2.31 6.36 -10.23
C SER A 200 -3.22 7.56 -10.42
N LEU A 201 -4.53 7.36 -10.31
CA LEU A 201 -5.54 8.42 -10.46
C LEU A 201 -5.60 9.32 -9.22
N PHE A 202 -5.00 8.85 -8.15
CA PHE A 202 -4.54 9.66 -7.04
C PHE A 202 -3.22 10.30 -7.46
N THR A 203 -3.30 11.51 -8.00
CA THR A 203 -2.11 12.36 -8.15
C THR A 203 -2.48 13.81 -7.88
N ASN A 204 -1.81 14.31 -6.83
CA ASN A 204 -1.17 15.60 -6.68
C ASN A 204 -1.57 16.71 -7.65
N ILE A 205 -1.96 17.81 -7.02
CA ILE A 205 -2.10 19.13 -7.62
C ILE A 205 -0.70 19.63 -7.99
N GLU A 206 -0.10 19.10 -9.05
CA GLU A 206 0.87 19.87 -9.83
C GLU A 206 0.09 20.49 -10.99
N ASN A 207 -0.51 21.63 -10.69
CA ASN A 207 -0.74 22.74 -11.60
C ASN A 207 -1.17 23.95 -10.77
N LYS A 208 -0.17 24.64 -10.20
CA LYS A 208 -0.20 26.10 -10.05
C LYS A 208 1.17 26.63 -10.47
N GLU A 209 1.22 26.98 -11.76
CA GLU A 209 1.84 28.18 -12.36
C GLU A 209 3.12 28.72 -11.69
N VAL A 210 4.24 28.76 -12.43
CA VAL A 210 4.67 29.89 -13.28
C VAL A 210 5.57 29.36 -14.40
#